data_AF-A0A5Q4ZYG8-F1
#
_entry.id   AF-A0A5Q4ZYG8-F1
#
_cell.length_a   1.000
_cell.length_b   1.000
_cell.length_c   1.000
_cell.angle_alpha   90.00
_cell.angle_beta   90.00
_cell.angle_gamma   90.00
#
_symmetry.space_group_name_H-M   'P 1'
#
loop_
_entity.id
_entity.type
_entity.pdbx_description
1 polymer ?
#
loop_
_entity_poly.entity_id
_entity_poly.type
_entity_poly.pdbx_seq_one_letter_code
_entity_poly.pdbx_strand_id
1 'polypeptide(L)'
;MDNAIGSVNIFNLNSLTSSLALDAYHLSEALIEEISALLRAGLCLQFSSSHAKDSSTVTNAGVEAMRRCIERGEIEPERPLVILTVDTLLEPENIQCYVPVSYDHIKSTCESFGINLIIKIVSPPIHQQLMVLFAGVQKLFSSSMSGRSGDCSVIWKIDTMRRSLKAIKESLPLKYQQATWASVTGSRSYGIGETQAKYAESRGKRS
;
A
#
# COMPACT_ATOMS: atom_id res chain seq x y z
N MET A 1 -31.70 -53.89 13.01
CA MET A 1 -30.39 -53.40 13.49
C MET A 1 -29.83 -52.56 12.36
N ASP A 2 -30.12 -51.27 12.44
CA ASP A 2 -29.85 -50.30 11.39
C ASP A 2 -28.36 -49.96 11.39
N ASN A 3 -27.69 -50.29 10.29
CA ASN A 3 -26.30 -49.94 10.08
C ASN A 3 -26.25 -48.45 9.70
N ALA A 4 -25.82 -47.61 10.64
CA ALA A 4 -25.52 -46.21 10.41
C ALA A 4 -24.35 -46.08 9.44
N ILE A 5 -24.65 -45.94 8.14
CA ILE A 5 -23.69 -45.48 7.15
C ILE A 5 -23.42 -44.02 7.47
N GLY A 6 -22.28 -43.76 8.13
CA GLY A 6 -21.81 -42.43 8.43
C GLY A 6 -21.84 -41.56 7.18
N SER A 7 -22.51 -40.41 7.27
CA SER A 7 -22.60 -39.43 6.21
C SER A 7 -21.20 -39.00 5.78
N VAL A 8 -20.76 -39.46 4.61
CA VAL A 8 -19.57 -38.94 3.95
C VAL A 8 -19.89 -37.50 3.56
N ASN A 9 -19.34 -36.54 4.29
CA ASN A 9 -19.35 -35.14 3.87
C ASN A 9 -18.46 -35.03 2.63
N ILE A 10 -19.06 -35.16 1.45
CA ILE A 10 -18.38 -34.89 0.18
C ILE A 10 -18.10 -33.38 0.16
N PHE A 11 -16.87 -33.01 0.51
CA PHE A 11 -16.41 -31.63 0.53
C PHE A 11 -16.37 -31.11 -0.92
N ASN A 12 -17.40 -30.35 -1.32
CA ASN A 12 -17.45 -29.78 -2.67
C ASN A 12 -16.58 -28.51 -2.74
N LEU A 13 -15.32 -28.70 -3.12
CA LEU A 13 -14.34 -27.63 -3.31
C LEU A 13 -14.81 -26.53 -4.28
N ASN A 14 -15.63 -26.87 -5.27
CA ASN A 14 -16.08 -25.94 -6.29
C ASN A 14 -17.16 -24.97 -5.77
N SER A 15 -18.06 -25.44 -4.90
CA SER A 15 -19.07 -24.55 -4.30
C SER A 15 -18.47 -23.60 -3.26
N LEU A 16 -17.47 -24.06 -2.49
CA LEU A 16 -16.79 -23.25 -1.49
C LEU A 16 -15.89 -22.17 -2.13
N THR A 17 -15.19 -22.53 -3.21
CA THR A 17 -14.39 -21.55 -3.97
C THR A 17 -15.26 -20.50 -4.63
N SER A 18 -16.45 -20.87 -5.11
CA SER A 18 -17.42 -19.94 -5.69
C SER A 18 -17.97 -18.95 -4.65
N SER A 19 -18.31 -19.42 -3.44
CA SER A 19 -18.79 -18.54 -2.37
C SER A 19 -17.70 -17.57 -1.89
N LEU A 20 -16.47 -18.07 -1.70
CA LEU A 20 -15.33 -17.22 -1.30
C LEU A 20 -14.99 -16.16 -2.37
N ALA A 21 -15.10 -16.51 -3.65
CA ALA A 21 -14.88 -15.56 -4.74
C ALA A 21 -15.96 -14.46 -4.75
N LEU A 22 -17.22 -14.83 -4.49
CA LEU A 22 -18.32 -13.86 -4.41
C LEU A 22 -18.13 -12.89 -3.22
N ASP A 23 -17.75 -13.42 -2.06
CA ASP A 23 -17.45 -12.59 -0.88
C ASP A 23 -16.29 -11.63 -1.15
N ALA A 24 -15.21 -12.12 -1.77
CA ALA A 24 -14.07 -11.30 -2.16
C ALA A 24 -14.45 -10.21 -3.17
N TYR A 25 -15.34 -10.52 -4.12
CA TYR A 25 -15.88 -9.55 -5.06
C TYR A 25 -16.66 -8.44 -4.34
N HIS A 26 -17.59 -8.79 -3.45
CA HIS A 26 -18.35 -7.81 -2.69
C HIS A 26 -17.48 -6.90 -1.82
N LEU A 27 -16.44 -7.46 -1.19
CA LEU A 27 -15.46 -6.68 -0.43
C LEU A 27 -14.66 -5.73 -1.34
N SER A 28 -14.29 -6.18 -2.55
CA SER A 28 -13.58 -5.34 -3.51
C SER A 28 -14.44 -4.19 -4.01
N GLU A 29 -15.72 -4.43 -4.30
CA GLU A 29 -16.67 -3.40 -4.73
C GLU A 29 -16.93 -2.39 -3.62
N ALA A 30 -17.06 -2.84 -2.36
CA ALA A 30 -17.18 -1.94 -1.21
C ALA A 30 -15.95 -1.02 -1.07
N LEU A 31 -14.74 -1.57 -1.20
CA LEU A 31 -13.50 -0.79 -1.17
C LEU A 31 -13.42 0.23 -2.32
N ILE A 32 -13.81 -0.18 -3.53
CA ILE A 32 -13.84 0.72 -4.70
C ILE A 32 -14.82 1.87 -4.46
N GLU A 33 -16.00 1.60 -3.90
CA GLU A 33 -17.00 2.63 -3.62
C GLU A 33 -16.54 3.59 -2.51
N GLU A 34 -15.88 3.09 -1.47
CA GLU A 34 -15.27 3.94 -0.42
C GLU A 34 -14.22 4.89 -1.01
N ILE A 35 -13.34 4.38 -1.88
CA ILE A 35 -12.33 5.21 -2.57
C ILE A 35 -13.02 6.22 -3.50
N SER A 36 -14.06 5.78 -4.21
CA SER A 36 -14.86 6.64 -5.11
C SER A 36 -15.56 7.76 -4.35
N ALA A 37 -16.05 7.50 -3.13
CA ALA A 37 -16.61 8.52 -2.25
C ALA A 37 -15.57 9.59 -1.86
N LEU A 38 -14.33 9.20 -1.55
CA LEU A 38 -13.24 10.14 -1.28
C LEU A 38 -12.91 11.00 -2.52
N LEU A 39 -12.88 10.39 -3.70
CA LEU A 39 -12.67 11.11 -4.96
C LEU A 39 -13.79 12.13 -5.23
N ARG A 40 -15.06 11.74 -5.07
CA ARG A 40 -16.21 12.65 -5.22
C ARG A 40 -16.21 13.79 -4.21
N ALA A 41 -15.69 13.55 -3.00
CA ALA A 41 -15.50 14.59 -1.98
C ALA A 41 -14.37 15.59 -2.33
N GLY A 42 -13.66 15.41 -3.46
CA GLY A 42 -12.64 16.32 -3.95
C GLY A 42 -11.22 16.04 -3.43
N LEU A 43 -10.99 14.88 -2.80
CA LEU A 43 -9.68 14.53 -2.29
C LEU A 43 -8.75 14.06 -3.43
N CYS A 44 -7.47 14.43 -3.31
CA CYS A 44 -6.39 13.82 -4.08
C CYS A 44 -5.86 12.61 -3.31
N LEU A 45 -5.60 11.51 -4.01
CA LEU A 45 -5.22 10.24 -3.38
C LEU A 45 -3.76 9.90 -3.64
N GLN A 46 -3.07 9.48 -2.59
CA GLN A 46 -1.76 8.87 -2.66
C GLN A 46 -1.79 7.45 -2.12
N PHE A 47 -1.39 6.48 -2.93
CA PHE A 47 -1.29 5.08 -2.56
C PHE A 47 0.17 4.74 -2.23
N SER A 48 0.36 4.15 -1.05
CA SER A 48 1.67 3.64 -0.65
C SER A 48 1.77 2.16 -1.05
N SER A 49 2.60 1.83 -2.03
CA SER A 49 2.75 0.47 -2.54
C SER A 49 4.09 -0.14 -2.15
N SER A 50 4.06 -1.27 -1.44
CA SER A 50 5.24 -2.14 -1.24
C SER A 50 5.20 -3.36 -2.16
N HIS A 51 4.27 -3.41 -3.11
CA HIS A 51 4.02 -4.55 -4.00
C HIS A 51 3.73 -5.89 -3.30
N ALA A 52 3.41 -5.83 -2.01
CA ALA A 52 2.85 -6.95 -1.28
C ALA A 52 1.35 -7.05 -1.59
N LYS A 53 0.77 -8.23 -1.34
CA LYS A 53 -0.64 -8.55 -1.58
C LYS A 53 -1.59 -7.40 -1.20
N ASP A 54 -1.47 -6.90 0.03
CA ASP A 54 -2.39 -5.89 0.56
C ASP A 54 -2.30 -4.55 -0.16
N SER A 55 -1.07 -4.03 -0.33
CA SER A 55 -0.87 -2.75 -1.00
C SER A 55 -1.23 -2.82 -2.49
N SER A 56 -1.01 -3.97 -3.13
CA SER A 56 -1.38 -4.18 -4.53
C SER A 56 -2.90 -4.23 -4.71
N THR A 57 -3.63 -4.90 -3.81
CA THR A 57 -5.11 -4.92 -3.84
C THR A 57 -5.68 -3.52 -3.71
N VAL A 58 -5.19 -2.73 -2.75
CA VAL A 58 -5.69 -1.37 -2.51
C VAL A 58 -5.30 -0.42 -3.65
N THR A 59 -4.11 -0.59 -4.23
CA THR A 59 -3.68 0.18 -5.42
C THR A 59 -4.57 -0.11 -6.63
N ASN A 60 -4.88 -1.38 -6.89
CA ASN A 60 -5.76 -1.78 -7.99
C ASN A 60 -7.18 -1.24 -7.80
N ALA A 61 -7.73 -1.31 -6.57
CA ALA A 61 -9.01 -0.70 -6.25
C ALA A 61 -9.00 0.82 -6.45
N GLY A 62 -7.87 1.48 -6.15
CA GLY A 62 -7.67 2.91 -6.40
C GLY A 62 -7.70 3.29 -7.87
N VAL A 63 -6.97 2.54 -8.71
CA VAL A 63 -6.97 2.73 -10.18
C VAL A 63 -8.38 2.52 -10.74
N GLU A 64 -9.07 1.47 -10.30
CA GLU A 64 -10.42 1.14 -10.76
C GLU A 64 -11.45 2.18 -10.32
N ALA A 65 -11.40 2.67 -9.08
CA ALA A 65 -12.23 3.77 -8.60
C ALA A 65 -12.02 5.03 -9.42
N MET A 66 -10.76 5.39 -9.68
CA MET A 66 -10.41 6.55 -10.50
C MET A 66 -10.98 6.43 -11.92
N ARG A 67 -10.82 5.26 -12.56
CA ARG A 67 -11.37 4.96 -13.88
C ARG A 67 -12.89 5.16 -13.90
N ARG A 68 -13.62 4.53 -12.96
CA ARG A 68 -15.08 4.60 -12.89
C ARG A 68 -15.58 6.03 -12.65
N CYS A 69 -14.94 6.79 -11.77
CA CYS A 69 -15.33 8.18 -11.51
C CYS A 69 -15.09 9.08 -12.72
N ILE A 70 -14.00 8.89 -13.46
CA ILE A 70 -13.73 9.64 -14.71
C ILE A 70 -14.78 9.27 -15.78
N GLU A 71 -15.05 7.99 -15.99
CA GLU A 71 -16.03 7.52 -16.98
C GLU A 71 -17.45 8.02 -16.72
N ARG A 72 -17.82 8.15 -15.44
CA ARG A 72 -19.10 8.71 -15.00
C ARG A 72 -19.15 10.24 -15.05
N GLY A 73 -18.03 10.91 -15.33
CA GLY A 73 -17.92 12.38 -15.29
C GLY A 73 -18.02 12.98 -13.89
N GLU A 74 -17.76 12.18 -12.85
CA GLU A 74 -17.84 12.62 -11.44
C GLU A 74 -16.59 13.40 -11.02
N ILE A 75 -15.45 13.17 -11.69
CA ILE A 75 -14.17 13.84 -11.45
C ILE A 75 -13.49 14.22 -12.76
N GLU A 76 -12.61 15.21 -12.71
CA GLU A 76 -11.82 15.63 -13.88
C GLU A 76 -10.66 14.66 -14.19
N PRO A 77 -10.39 14.33 -15.47
CA PRO A 77 -9.29 13.44 -15.86
C PRO A 77 -7.90 13.92 -15.44
N GLU A 78 -7.72 15.24 -15.30
CA GLU A 78 -6.43 15.83 -14.92
C GLU A 78 -6.10 15.63 -13.43
N ARG A 79 -7.04 15.10 -12.65
CA ARG A 79 -6.82 14.87 -11.21
C ARG A 79 -5.70 13.84 -11.00
N PRO A 80 -4.66 14.16 -10.21
CA PRO A 80 -3.53 13.27 -10.06
C PRO A 80 -3.89 12.07 -9.19
N LEU A 81 -3.55 10.88 -9.68
CA LEU A 81 -3.45 9.67 -8.88
C LEU A 81 -1.96 9.42 -8.58
N VAL A 82 -1.58 9.45 -7.30
CA VAL A 82 -0.17 9.29 -6.92
C VAL A 82 0.07 7.88 -6.37
N ILE A 83 1.02 7.15 -6.93
CA ILE A 83 1.51 5.86 -6.40
C ILE A 83 2.97 6.03 -6.02
N LEU A 84 3.29 5.73 -4.76
CA LEU A 84 4.65 5.82 -4.25
C LEU A 84 5.11 4.49 -3.67
N THR A 85 6.30 4.08 -4.09
CA THR A 85 7.02 2.94 -3.54
C THR A 85 8.32 3.41 -2.95
N VAL A 86 8.59 3.04 -1.70
CA VAL A 86 9.89 3.30 -1.09
C VAL A 86 10.76 2.07 -1.27
N ASP A 87 11.83 2.22 -2.05
CA ASP A 87 12.90 1.23 -2.12
C ASP A 87 13.95 1.56 -1.05
N THR A 88 14.00 0.72 -0.01
CA THR A 88 14.96 0.86 1.08
C THR A 88 16.38 0.47 0.68
N LEU A 89 16.57 -0.04 -0.55
CA LEU A 89 17.79 -0.64 -1.09
C LEU A 89 18.20 -1.93 -0.35
N LEU A 90 17.28 -2.49 0.43
CA LEU A 90 17.43 -3.74 1.19
C LEU A 90 16.33 -4.75 0.86
N GLU A 91 15.52 -4.46 -0.16
CA GLU A 91 14.53 -5.39 -0.64
C GLU A 91 15.22 -6.62 -1.27
N PRO A 92 14.61 -7.80 -1.16
CA PRO A 92 15.16 -8.99 -1.79
C PRO A 92 15.13 -8.85 -3.32
N GLU A 93 16.08 -9.51 -4.00
CA GLU A 93 16.31 -9.38 -5.45
C GLU A 93 15.03 -9.59 -6.28
N ASN A 94 14.18 -10.54 -5.88
CA ASN A 94 12.91 -10.79 -6.56
C ASN A 94 11.97 -9.57 -6.56
N ILE A 95 11.95 -8.79 -5.48
CA ILE A 95 11.16 -7.55 -5.40
C ILE A 95 11.82 -6.46 -6.25
N GLN A 96 13.14 -6.33 -6.19
CA GLN A 96 13.87 -5.35 -7.01
C GLN A 96 13.63 -5.55 -8.51
N CYS A 97 13.53 -6.80 -8.98
CA CYS A 97 13.21 -7.12 -10.37
C CYS A 97 11.71 -6.95 -10.69
N TYR A 98 10.81 -7.27 -9.75
CA TYR A 98 9.36 -7.25 -9.98
C TYR A 98 8.78 -5.83 -10.02
N VAL A 99 9.22 -4.94 -9.13
CA VAL A 99 8.62 -3.60 -8.96
C VAL A 99 8.67 -2.77 -10.25
N PRO A 100 9.80 -2.67 -10.99
CA PRO A 100 9.85 -1.92 -12.24
C PRO A 100 8.88 -2.47 -13.30
N VAL A 101 8.79 -3.79 -13.46
CA VAL A 101 7.88 -4.44 -14.42
C VAL A 101 6.42 -4.15 -14.05
N SER A 102 6.08 -4.27 -12.76
CA SER A 102 4.75 -3.93 -12.27
C SER A 102 4.40 -2.46 -12.49
N TYR A 103 5.36 -1.55 -12.38
CA TYR A 103 5.17 -0.12 -12.63
C TYR A 103 4.84 0.17 -14.09
N ASP A 104 5.54 -0.45 -15.02
CA ASP A 104 5.28 -0.29 -16.45
C ASP A 104 3.88 -0.78 -16.82
N HIS A 105 3.44 -1.90 -16.23
CA HIS A 105 2.06 -2.40 -16.41
C HIS A 105 1.01 -1.45 -15.84
N ILE A 106 1.21 -0.93 -14.62
CA ILE A 106 0.27 0.03 -14.00
C ILE A 106 0.20 1.30 -14.84
N LYS A 107 1.35 1.81 -15.31
CA LYS A 107 1.43 3.00 -16.13
C LYS A 107 0.68 2.82 -17.45
N SER A 108 0.97 1.75 -18.19
CA SER A 108 0.26 1.45 -19.45
C SER A 108 -1.24 1.28 -19.25
N THR A 109 -1.64 0.63 -18.15
CA THR A 109 -3.06 0.48 -17.80
C THR A 109 -3.72 1.84 -17.52
N CYS A 110 -3.09 2.69 -16.70
CA CYS A 110 -3.62 4.02 -16.39
C CYS A 110 -3.68 4.94 -17.61
N GLU A 111 -2.67 4.87 -18.48
CA GLU A 111 -2.64 5.59 -19.76
C GLU A 111 -3.80 5.16 -20.66
N SER A 112 -4.11 3.86 -20.74
CA SER A 112 -5.25 3.35 -21.50
C SER A 112 -6.61 3.84 -20.99
N PHE A 113 -6.70 4.18 -19.70
CA PHE A 113 -7.88 4.74 -19.05
C PHE A 113 -7.91 6.27 -19.01
N GLY A 114 -6.89 6.95 -19.54
CA GLY A 114 -6.78 8.41 -19.47
C GLY A 114 -6.58 8.95 -18.05
N ILE A 115 -6.05 8.14 -17.12
CA ILE A 115 -5.79 8.54 -15.74
C ILE A 115 -4.46 9.32 -15.68
N ASN A 116 -4.47 10.50 -15.06
CA ASN A 116 -3.26 11.26 -14.75
C ASN A 116 -2.47 10.59 -13.60
N LEU A 117 -1.68 9.57 -13.94
CA LEU A 117 -0.87 8.82 -13.00
C LEU A 117 0.50 9.48 -12.75
N ILE A 118 0.83 9.68 -11.48
CA ILE A 118 2.18 10.00 -11.02
C ILE A 118 2.69 8.83 -10.18
N ILE A 119 3.59 8.05 -10.75
CA ILE A 119 4.16 6.87 -10.11
C ILE A 119 5.66 7.06 -9.90
N LYS A 120 6.15 6.86 -8.67
CA LYS A 120 7.59 7.00 -8.34
C LYS A 120 8.09 5.95 -7.35
N ILE A 121 9.23 5.35 -7.70
CA ILE A 121 10.09 4.62 -6.77
C ILE A 121 11.05 5.63 -6.15
N VAL A 122 11.09 5.67 -4.83
CA VAL A 122 11.90 6.63 -4.08
C VAL A 122 12.78 5.90 -3.09
N SER A 123 14.02 6.35 -2.96
CA SER A 123 14.99 5.74 -2.05
C SER A 123 15.48 6.75 -1.02
N PRO A 124 15.94 6.30 0.16
CA PRO A 124 16.61 7.18 1.09
C PRO A 124 17.80 7.89 0.43
N PRO A 125 18.05 9.17 0.76
CA PRO A 125 19.21 9.89 0.25
C PRO A 125 20.50 9.17 0.67
N ILE A 126 21.56 9.29 -0.13
CA ILE A 126 22.82 8.54 0.02
C ILE A 126 23.36 8.53 1.46
N HIS A 127 23.37 9.68 2.13
CA HIS A 127 23.85 9.81 3.52
C HIS A 127 23.02 9.05 4.56
N GLN A 128 21.81 8.61 4.19
CA GLN A 128 20.92 7.79 5.02
C GLN A 128 20.87 6.32 4.56
N GLN A 129 21.60 5.92 3.52
CA GLN A 129 21.59 4.54 3.04
C GLN A 129 22.40 3.62 3.96
N LEU A 130 22.03 2.32 3.99
CA LEU A 130 22.62 1.30 4.85
C LEU A 130 24.16 1.35 4.85
N MET A 131 24.78 1.24 3.67
CA MET A 131 26.22 1.11 3.56
C MET A 131 26.96 2.38 4.02
N VAL A 132 26.36 3.56 3.85
CA VAL A 132 26.96 4.82 4.26
C VAL A 132 26.88 5.00 5.77
N LEU A 133 25.74 4.66 6.38
CA LEU A 133 25.59 4.65 7.84
C LEU A 133 26.51 3.61 8.49
N PHE A 134 26.62 2.43 7.87
CA PHE A 134 27.50 1.35 8.33
C PHE A 134 28.98 1.73 8.24
N ALA A 135 29.46 2.15 7.06
CA ALA A 135 30.86 2.48 6.84
C ALA A 135 31.29 3.78 7.55
N GLY A 136 30.38 4.74 7.71
CA GLY A 136 30.64 6.02 8.37
C GLY A 136 30.63 5.97 9.90
N VAL A 137 30.39 4.80 10.52
CA VAL A 137 30.20 4.63 11.98
C VAL A 137 29.09 5.55 12.53
N GLN A 138 28.22 6.06 11.66
CA GLN A 138 27.11 6.92 12.03
C GLN A 138 25.92 6.03 12.36
N LYS A 139 25.76 5.69 13.64
CA LYS A 139 24.66 4.88 14.20
C LYS A 139 24.36 3.61 13.38
N LEU A 140 25.04 2.53 13.73
CA LEU A 140 24.66 1.19 13.29
C LEU A 140 23.29 0.77 13.84
N PHE A 141 22.65 -0.07 13.04
CA PHE A 141 21.32 -0.64 13.20
C PHE A 141 20.97 -1.05 14.60
N SER A 142 19.70 -0.86 14.88
CA SER A 142 19.06 -1.75 15.80
C SER A 142 18.96 -3.18 15.24
N SER A 143 19.80 -4.08 15.72
CA SER A 143 19.44 -5.51 15.67
C SER A 143 18.24 -5.75 16.58
N SER A 144 17.56 -6.89 16.43
CA SER A 144 16.51 -7.34 17.37
C SER A 144 16.98 -7.35 18.84
N MET A 145 18.30 -7.36 19.10
CA MET A 145 18.89 -7.25 20.44
C MET A 145 18.97 -5.82 21.00
N SER A 146 18.81 -4.77 20.18
CA SER A 146 19.07 -3.37 20.61
C SER A 146 17.81 -2.56 20.95
N GLY A 147 16.62 -3.06 20.58
CA GLY A 147 15.33 -2.38 20.81
C GLY A 147 15.08 -1.07 20.02
N ARG A 148 15.89 -0.69 19.01
CA ARG A 148 15.75 0.59 18.26
C ARG A 148 15.15 0.47 16.85
N SER A 149 14.40 -0.60 16.56
CA SER A 149 13.81 -0.90 15.22
C SER A 149 12.87 0.18 14.67
N GLY A 150 12.39 1.09 15.52
CA GLY A 150 11.57 2.23 15.14
C GLY A 150 12.31 3.27 14.28
N ASP A 151 13.58 3.56 14.56
CA ASP A 151 14.29 4.70 13.93
C ASP A 151 14.52 4.48 12.43
N CYS A 152 14.90 3.25 12.03
CA CYS A 152 15.16 2.94 10.61
C CYS A 152 13.87 2.96 9.77
N SER A 153 12.76 2.51 10.33
CA SER A 153 11.46 2.52 9.63
C SER A 153 10.96 3.95 9.40
N VAL A 154 11.15 4.84 10.39
CA VAL A 154 10.78 6.25 10.25
C VAL A 154 11.63 6.93 9.18
N ILE A 155 12.95 6.85 9.29
CA ILE A 155 13.87 7.54 8.37
C ILE A 155 13.71 7.00 6.96
N TRP A 156 13.77 5.68 6.79
CA TRP A 156 13.83 5.08 5.46
C TRP A 156 12.47 5.06 4.77
N LYS A 157 11.38 4.74 5.47
CA LYS A 157 10.06 4.59 4.86
C LYS A 157 9.22 5.86 4.98
N ILE A 158 9.06 6.40 6.19
CA ILE A 158 8.10 7.48 6.43
C ILE A 158 8.64 8.82 5.91
N ASP A 159 9.87 9.20 6.26
CA ASP A 159 10.41 10.51 5.91
C ASP A 159 10.74 10.61 4.41
N THR A 160 11.26 9.53 3.80
CA THR A 160 11.44 9.43 2.36
C THR A 160 10.11 9.61 1.62
N MET A 161 9.04 8.96 2.09
CA MET A 161 7.71 9.08 1.52
C MET A 161 7.18 10.51 1.62
N ARG A 162 7.25 11.12 2.81
CA ARG A 162 6.77 12.49 3.07
C ARG A 162 7.49 13.52 2.20
N ARG A 163 8.82 13.41 2.09
CA ARG A 163 9.63 14.30 1.26
C ARG A 163 9.25 14.21 -0.21
N SER A 164 9.08 12.98 -0.69
CA SER A 164 8.73 12.71 -2.08
C SER A 164 7.33 13.19 -2.43
N LEU A 165 6.36 12.95 -1.55
CA LEU A 165 5.00 13.43 -1.72
C LEU A 165 4.94 14.96 -1.69
N LYS A 166 5.70 15.62 -0.81
CA LYS A 166 5.81 17.09 -0.80
C LYS A 166 6.34 17.62 -2.14
N ALA A 167 7.42 17.03 -2.66
CA ALA A 167 7.99 17.44 -3.95
C ALA A 167 7.01 17.21 -5.11
N ILE A 168 6.23 16.12 -5.10
CA ILE A 168 5.18 15.87 -6.10
C ILE A 168 4.08 16.93 -6.02
N LYS A 169 3.61 17.25 -4.80
CA LYS A 169 2.62 18.30 -4.60
C LYS A 169 3.11 19.62 -5.16
N GLU A 170 4.33 20.04 -4.82
CA GLU A 170 4.92 21.30 -5.31
C GLU A 170 5.03 21.37 -6.85
N SER A 171 5.16 20.23 -7.54
CA SER A 171 5.18 20.18 -9.01
C SER A 171 3.80 20.23 -9.69
N LEU A 172 2.71 20.09 -8.93
CA LEU A 172 1.35 20.04 -9.48
C LEU A 172 0.76 21.45 -9.64
N PRO A 173 -0.29 21.64 -10.47
CA PRO A 173 -1.07 22.88 -10.51
C PRO A 173 -1.58 23.32 -9.13
N LEU A 174 -1.69 24.64 -8.90
CA LEU A 174 -2.06 25.22 -7.61
C LEU A 174 -3.35 24.64 -7.00
N LYS A 175 -4.34 24.30 -7.84
CA LYS A 175 -5.58 23.65 -7.41
C LYS A 175 -5.36 22.33 -6.66
N TYR A 176 -4.36 21.54 -7.05
CA TYR A 176 -4.03 20.25 -6.43
C TYR A 176 -3.02 20.39 -5.29
N GLN A 177 -2.22 21.46 -5.30
CA GLN A 177 -1.35 21.80 -4.16
C GLN A 177 -2.18 22.10 -2.91
N GLN A 178 -3.27 22.84 -3.09
CA GLN A 178 -4.16 23.30 -2.01
C GLN A 178 -5.29 22.30 -1.69
N ALA A 179 -5.47 21.25 -2.49
CA ALA A 179 -6.46 20.22 -2.24
C ALA A 179 -6.15 19.42 -0.97
N THR A 180 -7.19 18.80 -0.39
CA THR A 180 -7.01 17.83 0.69
C THR A 180 -6.47 16.53 0.11
N TRP A 181 -5.45 15.96 0.75
CA TRP A 181 -4.83 14.71 0.34
C TRP A 181 -5.08 13.60 1.35
N ALA A 182 -5.47 12.42 0.88
CA ALA A 182 -5.51 11.20 1.68
C ALA A 182 -4.37 10.26 1.26
N SER A 183 -3.68 9.70 2.25
CA SER A 183 -2.74 8.60 2.04
C SER A 183 -3.47 7.29 2.32
N VAL A 184 -3.54 6.43 1.31
CA VAL A 184 -4.24 5.15 1.35
C VAL A 184 -3.20 4.03 1.47
N THR A 185 -3.40 3.14 2.45
CA THR A 185 -2.48 2.04 2.76
C THR A 185 -3.23 0.72 2.89
N GLY A 186 -2.54 -0.41 2.66
CA GLY A 186 -3.08 -1.76 2.83
C GLY A 186 -3.11 -2.27 4.27
N SER A 187 -3.15 -1.40 5.27
CA SER A 187 -3.09 -1.83 6.68
C SER A 187 -4.42 -2.44 7.13
N ARG A 188 -4.37 -3.60 7.78
CA ARG A 188 -5.56 -4.33 8.29
C ARG A 188 -5.65 -4.18 9.81
N SER A 189 -6.86 -4.07 10.36
CA SER A 189 -7.11 -3.94 11.81
C SER A 189 -6.52 -5.10 12.63
N TYR A 190 -6.49 -6.33 12.08
CA TYR A 190 -5.90 -7.50 12.74
C TYR A 190 -4.37 -7.38 12.91
N GLY A 191 -3.67 -6.72 11.98
CA GLY A 191 -2.20 -6.55 12.03
C GLY A 191 -1.73 -5.45 13.00
N ILE A 192 -2.61 -4.52 13.37
CA ILE A 192 -2.30 -3.44 14.32
C ILE A 192 -2.46 -3.95 15.77
N GLY A 193 -3.46 -4.80 16.03
CA GLY A 193 -3.76 -5.34 17.36
C GLY A 193 -2.65 -6.22 17.95
N GLU A 194 -2.12 -7.18 17.18
CA GLU A 194 -1.03 -8.04 17.68
C GLU A 194 0.28 -7.29 17.88
N THR A 195 0.56 -6.31 17.02
CA THR A 195 1.80 -5.53 17.11
C THR A 195 1.74 -4.58 18.31
N GLN A 196 0.62 -3.89 18.55
CA GLN A 196 0.45 -3.04 19.73
C GLN A 196 0.37 -3.84 21.04
N ALA A 197 -0.27 -5.02 21.04
CA ALA A 197 -0.31 -5.90 22.21
C ALA A 197 1.09 -6.41 22.59
N LYS A 198 1.91 -6.85 21.61
CA LYS A 198 3.30 -7.25 21.84
C LYS A 198 4.18 -6.08 22.31
N TYR A 199 3.95 -4.88 21.80
CA TYR A 199 4.66 -3.67 22.28
C TYR A 199 4.25 -3.28 23.71
N ALA A 200 2.98 -3.41 24.08
CA ALA A 200 2.49 -3.14 25.43
C ALA A 200 3.03 -4.15 26.47
N GLU A 201 3.05 -5.44 26.14
CA GLU A 201 3.63 -6.49 27.01
C GLU A 201 5.14 -6.32 27.22
N SER A 202 5.87 -5.82 26.21
CA SER A 202 7.32 -5.59 26.32
C SER A 202 7.71 -4.41 27.22
N ARG A 203 6.80 -3.45 27.45
CA ARG A 203 7.01 -2.31 28.36
C ARG A 203 6.55 -2.57 29.80
N GLY A 204 5.63 -3.52 30.01
CA GLY A 204 5.15 -3.90 31.35
C GLY A 204 6.12 -4.77 32.18
N LYS A 205 7.25 -5.22 31.61
CA LYS A 205 8.26 -6.06 32.29
C LYS A 205 9.53 -5.32 32.71
N ARG A 206 9.53 -3.99 32.65
CA ARG A 206 10.60 -3.14 33.21
C ARG A 206 9.98 -2.12 34.19
N SER A 207 9.56 -2.60 35.34
CA SER A 207 9.33 -1.81 36.55
C SER A 207 9.81 -2.60 37.76
#